data_AF-A0A372Q1W4-F1
#
_entry.id   AF-A0A372Q1W4-F1
#
_cell.length_a   1.000
_cell.length_b   1.000
_cell.length_c   1.000
_cell.angle_alpha   90.00
_cell.angle_beta   90.00
_cell.angle_gamma   90.00
#
_symmetry.space_group_name_H-M   'P 1'
#
loop_
_entity.id
_entity.type
_entity.pdbx_description
1 polymer ?
#
loop_
_entity_poly.entity_id
_entity_poly.type
_entity_poly.pdbx_seq_one_letter_code
_entity_poly.pdbx_strand_id
1 'polypeptide(L)'
;MAMNNWKYNHTQIMVVTFAFEMAINSNNIFVVIYAEEPMSIINLIQEAEYAGHDGNTAIHVIFFSKKDIHINYSIIAEHIN
;
A
#
# COMPACT_ATOMS: atom_id res chain seq x y z
N MET A 1 -9.73 -16.66 -4.21
CA MET A 1 -9.59 -16.87 -5.67
C MET A 1 -8.71 -15.81 -6.31
N ALA A 2 -9.01 -14.51 -6.14
CA ALA A 2 -8.19 -13.41 -6.67
C ALA A 2 -6.72 -13.44 -6.20
N MET A 3 -6.47 -13.66 -4.90
CA MET A 3 -5.12 -13.79 -4.34
C MET A 3 -4.28 -14.85 -5.04
N ASN A 4 -4.84 -16.04 -5.25
CA ASN A 4 -4.12 -17.15 -5.88
C ASN A 4 -3.82 -16.84 -7.35
N ASN A 5 -4.77 -16.22 -8.07
CA ASN A 5 -4.54 -15.84 -9.47
C ASN A 5 -3.39 -14.85 -9.60
N TRP A 6 -3.30 -13.88 -8.71
CA TRP A 6 -2.18 -12.93 -8.70
C TRP A 6 -0.87 -13.58 -8.24
N LYS A 7 -0.89 -14.37 -7.16
CA LYS A 7 0.30 -15.05 -6.62
C LYS A 7 0.94 -16.04 -7.60
N TYR A 8 0.15 -16.66 -8.47
CA TYR A 8 0.61 -17.54 -9.55
C TYR A 8 0.74 -16.84 -10.91
N ASN A 9 0.79 -15.50 -10.93
CA ASN A 9 0.98 -14.67 -12.13
C ASN A 9 -0.11 -14.80 -13.22
N HIS A 10 -1.29 -15.32 -12.90
CA HIS A 10 -2.47 -15.28 -13.79
C HIS A 10 -3.15 -13.90 -13.80
N THR A 11 -2.79 -13.02 -12.87
CA THR A 11 -3.27 -11.64 -12.79
C THR A 11 -2.08 -10.74 -12.46
N GLN A 12 -1.83 -9.73 -13.29
CA GLN A 12 -0.67 -8.85 -13.13
C GLN A 12 -0.88 -7.76 -12.07
N ILE A 13 -2.10 -7.22 -12.00
CA ILE A 13 -2.45 -6.10 -11.13
C ILE A 13 -3.55 -6.54 -10.17
N MET A 14 -3.33 -6.30 -8.88
CA MET A 14 -4.33 -6.48 -7.83
C MET A 14 -4.57 -5.13 -7.16
N VAL A 15 -5.85 -4.81 -6.91
CA VAL A 15 -6.25 -3.66 -6.10
C VAL A 15 -6.72 -4.18 -4.75
N VAL A 16 -6.15 -3.65 -3.67
CA VAL A 16 -6.43 -4.08 -2.30
C VAL A 16 -6.67 -2.87 -1.40
N THR A 17 -7.40 -3.10 -0.31
CA THR A 17 -7.52 -2.15 0.80
C THR A 17 -6.49 -2.48 1.88
N PHE A 18 -6.16 -1.51 2.73
CA PHE A 18 -5.15 -1.61 3.81
C PHE A 18 -5.21 -2.90 4.64
N ALA A 19 -6.41 -3.41 4.92
CA ALA A 19 -6.62 -4.65 5.67
C ALA A 19 -6.10 -5.93 4.96
N PHE A 20 -5.76 -5.84 3.68
CA PHE A 20 -5.24 -6.95 2.87
C PHE A 20 -3.71 -6.93 2.71
N GLU A 21 -3.02 -5.84 3.03
CA GLU A 21 -1.55 -5.74 2.87
C GLU A 21 -0.79 -6.78 3.70
N MET A 22 -1.23 -7.03 4.95
CA MET A 22 -0.61 -8.03 5.83
C MET A 22 -0.64 -9.46 5.26
N ALA A 23 -1.50 -9.75 4.28
CA ALA A 23 -1.64 -11.07 3.67
C ALA A 23 -0.81 -11.25 2.38
N ILE A 24 -0.18 -10.18 1.88
CA ILE A 24 0.56 -10.17 0.61
C ILE A 24 2.05 -10.17 0.90
N ASN A 25 2.59 -11.34 1.24
CA ASN A 25 4.03 -11.57 1.21
C ASN A 25 4.38 -12.34 -0.07
N SER A 26 4.81 -11.61 -1.10
CA SER A 26 5.23 -12.16 -2.37
C SER A 26 6.55 -11.53 -2.78
N ASN A 27 7.52 -12.37 -3.13
CA ASN A 27 8.84 -11.91 -3.56
C ASN A 27 8.82 -11.15 -4.89
N ASN A 28 7.75 -11.23 -5.68
CA ASN A 28 7.68 -10.67 -7.04
C ASN A 28 6.81 -9.40 -7.12
N ILE A 29 6.98 -8.46 -6.19
CA ILE A 29 6.29 -7.15 -6.25
C ILE A 29 7.29 -6.10 -6.70
N PHE A 30 7.09 -5.57 -7.91
CA PHE A 30 7.96 -4.55 -8.51
C PHE A 30 7.43 -3.12 -8.32
N VAL A 31 6.12 -2.96 -8.20
CA VAL A 31 5.49 -1.64 -8.09
C VAL A 31 4.32 -1.70 -7.11
N VAL A 32 4.32 -0.77 -6.16
CA VAL A 32 3.19 -0.50 -5.26
C VAL A 32 2.69 0.92 -5.54
N ILE A 33 1.38 1.06 -5.74
CA ILE A 33 0.73 2.33 -6.03
C ILE A 33 -0.29 2.61 -4.93
N TYR A 34 -0.06 3.70 -4.20
CA TYR A 34 -0.98 4.20 -3.19
C TYR A 34 -1.94 5.19 -3.84
N ALA A 35 -3.21 4.81 -3.92
CA ALA A 35 -4.28 5.66 -4.43
C ALA A 35 -4.71 6.74 -3.43
N GLU A 36 -4.44 6.52 -2.15
CA GLU A 36 -4.66 7.45 -1.05
C GLU A 36 -3.36 7.60 -0.26
N GLU A 37 -3.13 8.77 0.34
CA GLU A 37 -1.92 9.01 1.13
C GLU A 37 -1.95 8.16 2.41
N PRO A 38 -0.86 7.43 2.74
CA PRO A 38 -0.78 6.66 3.98
C PRO A 38 -0.99 7.56 5.20
N MET A 39 -1.79 7.09 6.16
CA MET A 39 -2.15 7.90 7.34
C MET A 39 -0.95 8.30 8.23
N SER A 40 0.19 7.63 8.06
CA SER A 40 1.45 8.00 8.69
C SER A 40 2.66 7.54 7.89
N ILE A 41 3.82 8.14 8.16
CA ILE A 41 5.10 7.69 7.62
C ILE A 41 5.46 6.27 8.07
N ILE A 42 5.02 5.86 9.26
CA ILE A 42 5.29 4.52 9.79
C ILE A 42 4.53 3.49 8.97
N ASN A 43 3.27 3.77 8.63
CA ASN A 43 2.45 2.94 7.76
C ASN A 43 3.14 2.75 6.41
N LEU A 44 3.55 3.86 5.77
CA LEU A 44 4.26 3.81 4.50
C LEU A 44 5.54 2.95 4.56
N ILE A 45 6.33 3.07 5.63
CA ILE A 45 7.55 2.28 5.80
C ILE A 45 7.22 0.79 5.94
N GLN A 46 6.25 0.45 6.79
CA GLN A 46 5.82 -0.94 6.99
C GLN A 46 5.26 -1.56 5.71
N GLU A 47 4.54 -0.79 4.92
CA GLU A 47 4.01 -1.23 3.64
C GLU A 47 5.11 -1.44 2.60
N ALA A 48 6.10 -0.55 2.59
CA ALA A 48 7.24 -0.64 1.70
C ALA A 48 8.09 -1.88 1.95
N GLU A 49 8.08 -2.40 3.18
CA GLU A 49 8.78 -3.63 3.52
C GLU A 49 8.21 -4.87 2.82
N TYR A 50 6.98 -4.86 2.30
CA TYR A 50 6.39 -6.04 1.64
C TYR A 50 6.83 -6.26 0.19
N ALA A 51 7.52 -5.29 -0.43
CA ALA A 51 7.97 -5.37 -1.82
C ALA A 51 9.51 -5.48 -1.93
N GLY A 52 10.01 -6.08 -3.02
CA GLY A 52 11.46 -6.17 -3.28
C GLY A 52 12.24 -7.16 -2.41
N HIS A 53 11.57 -8.10 -1.73
CA HIS A 53 12.21 -9.15 -0.92
C HIS A 53 13.14 -10.10 -1.70
N ASP A 54 13.01 -10.16 -3.02
CA ASP A 54 13.88 -10.95 -3.91
C ASP A 54 15.21 -10.26 -4.25
N GLY A 55 15.45 -9.07 -3.70
CA GLY A 55 16.63 -8.25 -3.98
C GLY A 55 16.48 -7.37 -5.22
N ASN A 56 15.33 -7.41 -5.90
CA ASN A 56 15.02 -6.47 -6.96
C ASN A 56 14.48 -5.16 -6.39
N THR A 57 14.73 -4.06 -7.09
CA THR A 57 14.20 -2.75 -6.71
C THR A 57 12.68 -2.73 -6.89
N ALA A 58 11.95 -2.50 -5.81
CA ALA A 58 10.54 -2.14 -5.85
C ALA A 58 10.37 -0.61 -5.93
N ILE A 59 9.37 -0.16 -6.68
CA ILE A 59 9.02 1.25 -6.84
C ILE A 59 7.72 1.52 -6.07
N HIS A 60 7.75 2.51 -5.18
CA HIS A 60 6.59 2.98 -4.44
C HIS A 60 6.14 4.32 -5.01
N VAL A 61 4.87 4.41 -5.43
CA VAL A 61 4.27 5.62 -6.01
C VAL A 61 3.08 6.04 -5.17
N ILE A 62 3.11 7.27 -4.63
CA ILE A 62 2.01 7.82 -3.84
C ILE A 62 1.31 8.92 -4.64
N PHE A 63 0.01 8.75 -4.88
CA PHE A 63 -0.83 9.83 -5.36
C PHE A 63 -1.42 10.57 -4.16
N PHE A 64 -1.29 11.89 -4.14
CA PHE A 64 -1.84 12.73 -3.09
C PHE A 64 -2.30 14.09 -3.64
N SER A 65 -3.26 14.70 -2.96
CA SER A 65 -3.74 16.05 -3.20
C SER A 65 -3.77 16.86 -1.89
N LYS A 66 -3.85 18.19 -2.00
CA LYS A 66 -3.99 19.07 -0.82
C LYS A 66 -5.27 18.79 -0.03
N LYS A 67 -6.31 18.26 -0.68
CA LYS A 67 -7.58 17.92 -0.03
C LYS A 67 -7.41 16.72 0.90
N ASP A 68 -6.60 15.75 0.49
CA ASP A 68 -6.37 14.51 1.25
C ASP A 68 -5.66 14.80 2.57
N ILE A 69 -4.68 15.71 2.54
CA ILE A 69 -4.01 16.21 3.75
C ILE A 69 -5.03 16.79 4.75
N HIS A 70 -5.96 17.62 4.27
CA HIS A 70 -6.97 18.23 5.14
C HIS A 70 -7.90 17.19 5.78
N ILE A 71 -8.34 16.20 5.00
CA ILE A 71 -9.17 15.09 5.49
C ILE A 71 -8.42 14.29 6.55
N ASN A 72 -7.16 13.94 6.30
CA ASN A 72 -6.33 13.19 7.26
C ASN A 72 -6.19 13.96 8.59
N TYR A 73 -5.91 15.27 8.56
CA TYR A 73 -5.87 16.09 9.77
C TYR A 73 -7.21 16.13 10.51
N SER A 74 -8.33 16.25 9.80
CA SER A 74 -9.67 16.25 10.42
C SER A 74 -9.95 14.93 11.14
N ILE A 75 -9.67 13.79 10.50
CA ILE A 75 -9.89 12.46 11.09
C ILE A 75 -9.03 12.26 12.34
N ILE A 76 -7.75 12.67 12.27
CA ILE A 76 -6.84 12.57 13.41
C ILE A 76 -7.32 13.47 14.56
N ALA A 77 -7.74 14.70 14.29
CA ALA A 77 -8.24 15.62 15.31
C ALA A 77 -9.53 15.14 15.99
N GLU A 78 -10.41 14.43 15.27
CA GLU A 78 -11.60 13.81 15.85
C GLU A 78 -11.27 12.64 16.79
N HIS A 79 -10.21 11.89 16.52
CA HIS A 79 -9.82 10.72 17.33
C HIS A 79 -9.03 11.06 18.60
N ILE A 80 -8.53 12.29 18.74
CA ILE A 80 -7.74 12.73 19.90
C ILE A 80 -8.60 13.47 20.94
N ASN A 81 -9.85 13.83 20.60
CA ASN A 81 -10.84 14.39 21.53
C ASN A 81 -11.76 13.31 22.11
#